data_AF-A0A1F7BRZ2-F1
#
_entry.id   AF-A0A1F7BRZ2-F1
#
_cell.length_a   1.000
_cell.length_b   1.000
_cell.length_c   1.000
_cell.angle_alpha   90.00
_cell.angle_beta   90.00
_cell.angle_gamma   90.00
#
_symmetry.space_group_name_H-M   'P 1'
#
loop_
_entity.id
_entity.type
_entity.pdbx_description
1 polymer ?
#
loop_
_entity_poly.entity_id
_entity_poly.type
_entity_poly.pdbx_seq_one_letter_code
_entity_poly.pdbx_strand_id
1 'polypeptide(L)'
;MALKSKKIFKKNCQYNSIRQLAHISKSTQHRSVLSSLLRMLTIKRIIPLSSALFAHALWGVSKMFAQFGGPIPNIPGTPAAIDEGGVRDRVTDLLIIVLNFLALISVIYLIIAGIRLITSQGEEEAKDKAKKTILYVLAGLLLILFARVIVGFVANLFG
;
A
#
# COMPACT_ATOMS: atom_id res chain seq x y z
N MET A 1 33.16 -37.55 62.32
CA MET A 1 33.74 -37.57 60.95
C MET A 1 32.76 -38.01 59.84
N ALA A 2 31.59 -38.63 60.14
CA ALA A 2 30.67 -39.21 59.16
C ALA A 2 29.81 -38.23 58.31
N LEU A 3 29.70 -36.96 58.70
CA LEU A 3 28.83 -36.00 57.99
C LEU A 3 29.46 -35.41 56.72
N LYS A 4 30.79 -35.45 56.58
CA LYS A 4 31.49 -34.88 55.43
C LYS A 4 31.35 -35.76 54.18
N SER A 5 31.25 -37.09 54.36
CA SER A 5 31.14 -38.05 53.26
C SER A 5 29.80 -37.97 52.53
N LYS A 6 28.67 -37.83 53.26
CA LYS A 6 27.34 -37.73 52.64
C LYS A 6 27.16 -36.48 51.76
N LYS A 7 27.79 -35.35 52.11
CA LYS A 7 27.72 -34.12 51.29
C LYS A 7 28.44 -34.27 49.95
N ILE A 8 29.54 -35.01 49.92
CA ILE A 8 30.32 -35.22 48.69
C ILE A 8 29.55 -36.16 47.75
N PHE A 9 28.93 -37.23 48.28
CA PHE A 9 28.14 -38.15 47.46
C PHE A 9 26.90 -37.49 46.84
N LYS A 10 26.19 -36.63 47.60
CA LYS A 10 25.00 -35.92 47.08
C LYS A 10 25.35 -34.96 45.94
N LYS A 11 26.51 -34.30 46.01
CA LYS A 11 27.01 -33.44 44.91
C LYS A 11 27.36 -34.24 43.65
N ASN A 12 27.97 -35.41 43.81
CA ASN A 12 28.37 -36.25 42.67
C ASN A 12 27.16 -36.85 41.94
N CYS A 13 26.13 -37.25 42.69
CA CYS A 13 24.89 -37.77 42.14
C CYS A 13 24.10 -36.68 41.36
N GLN A 14 24.09 -35.44 41.87
CA GLN A 14 23.38 -34.34 41.20
C GLN A 14 24.07 -33.88 39.91
N TYR A 15 25.40 -33.88 39.87
CA TYR A 15 26.16 -33.51 38.67
C TYR A 15 25.94 -34.50 37.51
N ASN A 16 25.82 -35.80 37.82
CA ASN A 16 25.59 -36.83 36.80
C ASN A 16 24.17 -36.76 36.19
N SER A 17 23.16 -36.36 36.97
CA SER A 17 21.79 -36.14 36.45
C SER A 17 21.70 -34.94 35.52
N ILE A 18 22.41 -33.84 35.81
CA ILE A 18 22.40 -32.62 34.97
C ILE A 18 23.07 -32.89 33.62
N ARG A 19 24.10 -33.76 33.59
CA ARG A 19 24.80 -34.14 32.35
C ARG A 19 23.90 -34.92 31.38
N GLN A 20 22.92 -35.68 31.89
CA GLN A 20 21.94 -36.41 31.08
C GLN A 20 20.87 -35.48 30.48
N LEU A 21 20.49 -34.40 31.18
CA LEU A 21 19.47 -33.45 30.71
C LEU A 21 19.95 -32.56 29.55
N ALA A 22 21.26 -32.28 29.47
CA ALA A 22 21.85 -31.51 28.37
C ALA A 22 21.75 -32.25 27.02
N HIS A 23 21.80 -33.58 27.02
CA HIS A 23 21.72 -34.37 25.79
C HIS A 23 20.28 -34.45 25.25
N ILE A 24 19.26 -34.34 26.12
CA ILE A 24 17.84 -34.39 25.73
C ILE A 24 17.38 -33.05 25.09
N SER A 25 17.95 -31.91 25.51
CA SER A 25 17.59 -30.59 24.96
C SER A 25 17.96 -30.40 23.48
N LYS A 26 18.91 -31.18 22.95
CA LYS A 26 19.36 -31.02 21.55
C LYS A 26 18.38 -31.66 20.55
N SER A 27 17.54 -32.59 21.01
CA SER A 27 16.50 -33.27 20.21
C SER A 27 15.27 -32.38 19.95
N THR A 28 15.00 -31.42 20.83
CA THR A 28 13.81 -30.55 20.79
C THR A 28 13.93 -29.38 19.81
N GLN A 29 15.14 -29.08 19.34
CA GLN A 29 15.38 -27.95 18.43
C GLN A 29 14.83 -28.19 17.02
N HIS A 30 14.65 -29.45 16.58
CA HIS A 30 14.20 -29.73 15.20
C HIS A 30 12.68 -29.57 14.99
N ARG A 31 11.85 -29.63 16.05
CA ARG A 31 10.39 -29.49 15.92
C ARG A 31 9.93 -28.02 15.95
N SER A 32 10.68 -27.13 16.60
CA SER A 32 10.36 -25.70 16.62
C SER A 32 10.62 -25.03 15.26
N VAL A 33 11.73 -25.35 14.58
CA VAL A 33 12.00 -24.86 13.21
C VAL A 33 10.98 -25.35 12.19
N LEU A 34 10.49 -26.59 12.32
CA LEU A 34 9.45 -27.14 11.45
C LEU A 34 8.13 -26.34 11.60
N SER A 35 7.76 -25.95 12.83
CA SER A 35 6.58 -25.11 13.08
C SER A 35 6.74 -23.67 12.56
N SER A 36 7.97 -23.14 12.58
CA SER A 36 8.29 -21.81 12.03
C SER A 36 8.29 -21.80 10.50
N LEU A 37 8.74 -22.87 9.84
CA LEU A 37 8.71 -23.02 8.37
C LEU A 37 7.28 -23.18 7.83
N LEU A 38 6.40 -23.87 8.56
CA LEU A 38 4.97 -23.95 8.24
C LEU A 38 4.27 -22.58 8.34
N ARG A 39 4.62 -21.74 9.33
CA ARG A 39 4.12 -20.36 9.44
C ARG A 39 4.66 -19.41 8.36
N MET A 40 5.84 -19.71 7.81
CA MET A 40 6.44 -18.95 6.71
C MET A 40 5.73 -19.17 5.36
N LEU A 41 5.11 -20.35 5.16
CA LEU A 41 4.36 -20.71 3.95
C LEU A 41 2.97 -20.05 3.89
N THR A 42 2.32 -19.78 5.03
CA THR A 42 0.99 -19.16 5.06
C THR A 42 1.04 -17.63 4.93
N ILE A 43 2.08 -16.98 5.45
CA ILE A 43 2.22 -15.51 5.44
C ILE A 43 2.53 -14.96 4.03
N LYS A 44 3.29 -15.69 3.21
CA LYS A 44 3.66 -15.26 1.84
C LYS A 44 2.47 -15.11 0.88
N ARG A 45 1.29 -15.65 1.21
CA ARG A 45 0.11 -15.64 0.34
C ARG A 45 -0.79 -14.41 0.48
N ILE A 46 -0.62 -13.60 1.55
CA ILE A 46 -1.54 -12.48 1.89
C ILE A 46 -1.05 -11.14 1.30
N ILE A 47 0.25 -11.00 1.04
CA ILE A 47 0.88 -9.76 0.58
C ILE A 47 0.52 -9.34 -0.87
N PRO A 48 0.20 -10.23 -1.84
CA PRO A 48 -0.02 -9.78 -3.23
C PRO A 48 -1.43 -9.21 -3.50
N LEU A 49 -2.37 -9.27 -2.55
CA LEU A 49 -3.75 -8.83 -2.81
C LEU A 49 -3.87 -7.30 -2.94
N SER A 50 -2.99 -6.55 -2.27
CA SER A 50 -2.94 -5.08 -2.38
C SER A 50 -2.16 -4.58 -3.60
N SER A 51 -1.14 -5.32 -4.06
CA SER A 51 -0.36 -4.92 -5.24
C SER A 51 -1.09 -5.22 -6.55
N ALA A 52 -1.97 -6.23 -6.57
CA ALA A 52 -2.77 -6.56 -7.75
C ALA A 52 -3.76 -5.45 -8.11
N LEU A 53 -4.46 -4.85 -7.13
CA LEU A 53 -5.39 -3.74 -7.40
C LEU A 53 -4.65 -2.49 -7.94
N PHE A 54 -3.46 -2.22 -7.41
CA PHE A 54 -2.64 -1.10 -7.87
C PHE A 54 -2.09 -1.33 -9.29
N ALA A 55 -1.76 -2.57 -9.64
CA ALA A 55 -1.30 -2.93 -10.99
C ALA A 55 -2.42 -2.77 -12.05
N HIS A 56 -3.68 -3.08 -11.70
CA HIS A 56 -4.81 -2.84 -12.62
C HIS A 56 -5.12 -1.34 -12.76
N ALA A 57 -4.98 -0.56 -11.68
CA ALA A 57 -5.13 0.89 -11.72
C ALA A 57 -4.08 1.57 -12.63
N LEU A 58 -2.83 1.09 -12.62
CA LEU A 58 -1.77 1.63 -13.48
C LEU A 58 -1.86 1.14 -14.93
N TRP A 59 -2.32 -0.09 -15.18
CA TRP A 59 -2.45 -0.61 -16.55
C TRP A 59 -3.64 -0.03 -17.32
N GLY A 60 -4.73 0.32 -16.64
CA GLY A 60 -5.90 0.95 -17.26
C GLY A 60 -5.65 2.38 -17.74
N VAL A 61 -4.85 3.15 -16.99
CA VAL A 61 -4.60 4.58 -17.28
C VAL A 61 -3.84 4.78 -18.61
N SER A 62 -2.94 3.88 -18.98
CA SER A 62 -2.13 4.02 -20.21
C SER A 62 -2.92 3.80 -21.49
N LYS A 63 -3.88 2.87 -21.50
CA LYS A 63 -4.73 2.60 -22.67
C LYS A 63 -5.77 3.69 -22.92
N MET A 64 -6.22 4.37 -21.87
CA MET A 64 -7.16 5.49 -22.01
C MET A 64 -6.49 6.75 -22.58
N PHE A 65 -5.19 6.97 -22.32
CA PHE A 65 -4.46 8.13 -22.85
C PHE A 65 -4.31 8.12 -24.38
N ALA A 66 -4.16 6.94 -24.99
CA ALA A 66 -3.91 6.80 -26.43
C ALA A 66 -5.13 7.12 -27.32
N GLN A 67 -6.35 6.99 -26.80
CA GLN A 67 -7.57 7.15 -27.59
C GLN A 67 -8.10 8.60 -27.63
N PHE A 68 -7.59 9.49 -26.77
CA PHE A 68 -8.09 10.87 -26.64
C PHE A 68 -7.58 11.85 -27.73
N GLY A 69 -6.61 11.45 -28.57
CA GLY A 69 -5.94 12.34 -29.53
C GLY A 69 -6.22 12.10 -31.01
N GLY A 70 -7.12 11.17 -31.35
CA GLY A 70 -7.42 10.83 -32.75
C GLY A 70 -8.33 11.88 -33.44
N PRO A 71 -8.15 12.13 -34.75
CA PRO A 71 -9.11 12.92 -35.54
C PRO A 71 -10.51 12.29 -35.52
N ILE A 72 -11.52 13.04 -35.08
CA ILE A 72 -12.92 12.59 -35.11
C ILE A 72 -13.41 12.64 -36.56
N PRO A 73 -13.88 11.52 -37.16
CA PRO A 73 -14.45 11.54 -38.50
C PRO A 73 -15.80 12.28 -38.48
N ASN A 74 -15.98 13.21 -39.42
CA ASN A 74 -17.25 13.90 -39.62
C ASN A 74 -18.29 12.91 -40.17
N ILE A 75 -19.42 12.76 -39.47
CA ILE A 75 -20.51 11.86 -39.86
C ILE A 75 -21.59 12.73 -40.53
N PRO A 76 -21.96 12.46 -41.80
CA PRO A 76 -22.96 13.27 -42.49
C PRO A 76 -24.33 13.13 -41.81
N GLY A 77 -24.94 14.26 -41.40
CA GLY A 77 -26.31 14.29 -40.86
C GLY A 77 -26.47 14.91 -39.47
N THR A 78 -25.38 15.32 -38.82
CA THR A 78 -25.44 16.07 -37.56
C THR A 78 -25.71 17.56 -37.83
N PRO A 79 -26.76 18.18 -37.26
CA PRO A 79 -27.13 19.57 -37.54
C PRO A 79 -26.00 20.51 -37.16
N ALA A 80 -25.71 21.51 -38.00
CA ALA A 80 -24.62 22.49 -37.89
C ALA A 80 -24.55 23.33 -36.59
N ALA A 81 -25.35 23.01 -35.57
CA ALA A 81 -25.18 23.50 -34.19
C ALA A 81 -24.11 22.71 -33.39
N ILE A 82 -23.43 21.76 -34.02
CA ILE A 82 -22.28 21.01 -33.47
C ILE A 82 -20.98 21.28 -34.26
N ASP A 83 -21.06 22.13 -35.28
CA ASP A 83 -19.88 22.60 -36.00
C ASP A 83 -19.34 23.86 -35.30
N GLU A 84 -18.04 23.81 -35.02
CA GLU A 84 -17.17 24.83 -34.41
C GLU A 84 -17.04 24.75 -32.87
N GLY A 85 -16.12 23.90 -32.39
CA GLY A 85 -15.64 23.87 -30.99
C GLY A 85 -16.37 22.94 -30.01
N GLY A 86 -17.62 22.58 -30.32
CA GLY A 86 -18.55 22.01 -29.34
C GLY A 86 -18.13 20.70 -28.65
N VAL A 87 -17.43 19.77 -29.31
CA VAL A 87 -17.05 18.49 -28.64
C VAL A 87 -15.88 18.67 -27.67
N ARG A 88 -14.91 19.52 -28.01
CA ARG A 88 -13.72 19.77 -27.19
C ARG A 88 -14.05 20.54 -25.93
N ASP A 89 -14.92 21.54 -26.04
CA ASP A 89 -15.35 22.34 -24.90
C ASP A 89 -16.17 21.48 -23.92
N ARG A 90 -17.04 20.61 -24.43
CA ARG A 90 -17.83 19.70 -23.58
C ARG A 90 -16.96 18.68 -22.87
N VAL A 91 -15.93 18.16 -23.52
CA VAL A 91 -14.96 17.27 -22.88
C VAL A 91 -14.18 18.02 -21.79
N THR A 92 -13.74 19.24 -22.06
CA THR A 92 -12.97 20.05 -21.11
C THR A 92 -13.80 20.42 -19.88
N ASP A 93 -15.04 20.85 -20.06
CA ASP A 93 -15.97 21.15 -18.97
C ASP A 93 -16.26 19.93 -18.09
N LEU A 94 -16.47 18.76 -18.71
CA LEU A 94 -16.68 17.51 -17.98
C LEU A 94 -15.44 17.11 -17.17
N LEU A 95 -14.24 17.25 -17.73
CA LEU A 95 -12.99 16.97 -17.01
C LEU A 95 -12.80 17.89 -15.80
N ILE A 96 -13.09 19.18 -15.95
CA ILE A 96 -12.99 20.16 -14.85
C ILE A 96 -13.98 19.82 -13.73
N ILE A 97 -15.22 19.42 -14.08
CA ILE A 97 -16.21 18.96 -13.11
C ILE A 97 -15.70 17.75 -12.33
N VAL A 98 -15.18 16.72 -13.02
CA VAL A 98 -14.68 15.50 -12.36
C VAL A 98 -13.45 15.79 -11.50
N LEU A 99 -12.54 16.65 -11.96
CA LEU A 99 -11.36 17.08 -11.18
C LEU A 99 -11.76 17.77 -9.88
N ASN A 100 -12.80 18.62 -9.90
CA ASN A 100 -13.27 19.31 -8.70
C ASN A 100 -13.86 18.33 -7.67
N PHE A 101 -14.62 17.32 -8.11
CA PHE A 101 -15.12 16.28 -7.21
C PHE A 101 -13.98 15.44 -6.61
N LEU A 102 -12.97 15.07 -7.41
CA LEU A 102 -11.79 14.37 -6.93
C LEU A 102 -11.00 15.19 -5.90
N ALA A 103 -10.85 16.49 -6.14
CA ALA A 103 -10.17 17.39 -5.22
C ALA A 103 -10.86 17.44 -3.85
N LEU A 104 -12.19 17.49 -3.83
CA LEU A 104 -12.97 17.48 -2.59
C LEU A 104 -12.78 16.19 -1.80
N ILE A 105 -12.85 15.03 -2.47
CA ILE A 105 -12.66 13.72 -1.83
C ILE A 105 -11.22 13.57 -1.30
N SER A 106 -10.23 14.10 -2.02
CA SER A 106 -8.82 14.09 -1.60
C SER A 106 -8.60 14.79 -0.27
N VAL A 107 -9.24 15.96 -0.07
CA VAL A 107 -9.16 16.71 1.19
C VAL A 107 -9.77 15.93 2.36
N ILE A 108 -10.89 15.23 2.14
CA ILE A 108 -11.51 14.38 3.17
C ILE A 108 -10.55 13.25 3.59
N TYR A 109 -9.89 12.62 2.62
CA TYR A 109 -8.88 11.59 2.89
C TYR A 109 -7.65 12.13 3.64
N LEU A 110 -7.25 13.38 3.36
CA LEU A 110 -6.16 14.05 4.09
C LEU A 110 -6.49 14.22 5.57
N ILE A 111 -7.74 14.60 5.89
CA ILE A 111 -8.20 14.75 7.28
C ILE A 111 -8.17 13.40 8.01
N ILE A 112 -8.68 12.33 7.40
CA ILE A 112 -8.68 10.98 7.99
C ILE A 112 -7.25 10.49 8.27
N ALA A 113 -6.34 10.72 7.31
CA ALA A 113 -4.93 10.35 7.45
C ALA A 113 -4.25 11.16 8.56
N GLY A 114 -4.57 12.46 8.68
CA GLY A 114 -4.05 13.33 9.74
C GLY A 114 -4.48 12.90 11.14
N ILE A 115 -5.78 12.62 11.34
CA ILE A 115 -6.29 12.14 12.63
C ILE A 115 -5.63 10.80 13.02
N ARG A 116 -5.43 9.91 12.04
CA ARG A 116 -4.77 8.62 12.30
C ARG A 116 -3.31 8.75 12.71
N LEU A 117 -2.60 9.78 12.24
CA LEU A 117 -1.22 10.06 12.67
C LEU A 117 -1.17 10.49 14.14
N ILE A 118 -2.08 11.37 14.56
CA ILE A 118 -2.09 11.96 15.91
C ILE A 118 -2.52 10.93 16.97
N THR A 119 -3.44 10.02 16.61
CA THR A 119 -3.95 8.98 17.53
C THR A 119 -2.99 7.80 17.71
N SER A 120 -2.00 7.64 16.83
CA SER A 120 -1.05 6.50 16.86
C SER A 120 0.10 6.68 17.87
N GLN A 121 -0.05 7.53 18.89
CA GLN A 121 1.08 8.00 19.72
C GLN A 121 1.80 6.92 20.56
N GLY A 122 1.25 5.72 20.72
CA GLY A 122 1.82 4.63 21.54
C GLY A 122 2.45 3.46 20.78
N GLU A 123 2.24 3.33 19.47
CA GLU A 123 2.67 2.16 18.68
C GLU A 123 3.52 2.63 17.49
N GLU A 124 4.82 2.29 17.49
CA GLU A 124 5.76 2.72 16.45
C GLU A 124 5.33 2.25 15.06
N GLU A 125 4.77 1.04 14.97
CA GLU A 125 4.28 0.48 13.71
C GLU A 125 3.09 1.27 13.15
N ALA A 126 2.21 1.78 14.03
CA ALA A 126 1.05 2.57 13.63
C ALA A 126 1.46 3.98 13.16
N LYS A 127 2.47 4.58 13.80
CA LYS A 127 3.04 5.87 13.38
C LYS A 127 3.65 5.80 11.99
N ASP A 128 4.44 4.76 11.72
CA ASP A 128 5.11 4.64 10.44
C ASP A 128 4.14 4.36 9.30
N LYS A 129 3.09 3.56 9.54
CA LYS A 129 2.01 3.39 8.56
C LYS A 129 1.29 4.70 8.26
N ALA A 130 0.95 5.49 9.28
CA ALA A 130 0.27 6.78 9.08
C ALA A 130 1.12 7.79 8.29
N LYS A 131 2.43 7.86 8.55
CA LYS A 131 3.36 8.71 7.77
C LYS A 131 3.37 8.33 6.29
N LYS A 132 3.42 7.03 5.97
CA LYS A 132 3.40 6.57 4.57
C LYS A 132 2.06 6.91 3.91
N THR A 133 0.94 6.74 4.61
CA THR A 133 -0.38 7.15 4.09
C THR A 133 -0.43 8.64 3.76
N ILE A 134 0.08 9.51 4.63
CA ILE A 134 0.09 10.96 4.37
C ILE A 134 0.92 11.30 3.14
N LEU A 135 2.09 10.66 2.95
CA LEU A 135 2.91 10.85 1.76
C LEU A 135 2.17 10.47 0.46
N TYR A 136 1.37 9.39 0.48
CA TYR A 136 0.56 9.02 -0.68
C TYR A 136 -0.58 10.00 -0.95
N VAL A 137 -1.26 10.49 0.10
CA VAL A 137 -2.32 11.50 -0.05
C VAL A 137 -1.76 12.81 -0.62
N LEU A 138 -0.59 13.24 -0.13
CA LEU A 138 0.12 14.41 -0.66
C LEU A 138 0.48 14.23 -2.13
N ALA A 139 1.02 13.08 -2.51
CA ALA A 139 1.34 12.81 -3.92
C ALA A 139 0.08 12.87 -4.82
N GLY A 140 -1.06 12.38 -4.34
CA GLY A 140 -2.34 12.49 -5.05
C GLY A 140 -2.84 13.94 -5.17
N LEU A 141 -2.70 14.74 -4.12
CA LEU A 141 -3.07 16.15 -4.15
C LEU A 141 -2.20 16.95 -5.13
N LEU A 142 -0.89 16.71 -5.12
CA LEU A 142 0.04 17.30 -6.10
C LEU A 142 -0.33 16.92 -7.54
N LEU A 143 -0.70 15.67 -7.78
CA LEU A 143 -1.09 15.20 -9.11
C LEU A 143 -2.33 15.94 -9.65
N ILE A 144 -3.32 16.23 -8.80
CA ILE A 144 -4.53 16.98 -9.19
C ILE A 144 -4.16 18.42 -9.60
N LEU A 145 -3.24 19.06 -8.86
CA LEU A 145 -2.77 20.40 -9.20
C LEU A 145 -2.08 20.43 -10.57
N PHE A 146 -1.23 19.44 -10.86
CA PHE A 146 -0.60 19.32 -12.17
C PHE A 146 -1.59 19.02 -13.29
N ALA A 147 -2.56 18.13 -13.05
CA ALA A 147 -3.58 17.79 -14.04
C ALA A 147 -4.34 19.03 -14.53
N ARG A 148 -4.72 19.94 -13.62
CA ARG A 148 -5.43 21.17 -13.99
C ARG A 148 -4.61 22.08 -14.92
N VAL A 149 -3.32 22.23 -14.64
CA VAL A 149 -2.41 23.03 -15.48
C VAL A 149 -2.23 22.39 -16.86
N ILE A 150 -2.02 21.08 -16.91
CA ILE A 150 -1.82 20.36 -18.17
C ILE A 150 -3.07 20.41 -19.05
N VAL A 151 -4.27 20.18 -18.47
CA VAL A 151 -5.54 20.25 -19.21
C VAL A 151 -5.76 21.64 -19.79
N GLY A 152 -5.53 22.70 -19.01
CA GLY A 152 -5.63 24.08 -19.49
C GLY A 152 -4.64 24.37 -20.60
N PHE A 153 -3.39 23.90 -20.47
CA PHE A 153 -2.36 24.07 -21.50
C PHE A 153 -2.74 23.38 -22.82
N VAL A 154 -3.25 22.15 -22.76
CA VAL A 154 -3.71 21.40 -23.94
C VAL A 154 -4.94 22.07 -24.58
N ALA A 155 -5.90 22.53 -23.78
CA ALA A 155 -7.07 23.25 -24.29
C ALA A 155 -6.67 24.53 -25.04
N ASN A 156 -5.70 25.28 -24.51
CA ASN A 156 -5.21 26.52 -25.13
C ASN A 156 -4.27 26.28 -26.34
N LEU A 157 -3.63 25.11 -26.43
CA LEU A 157 -2.70 24.78 -27.51
C LEU A 157 -3.40 24.22 -28.75
N PHE A 158 -4.54 23.55 -28.57
CA PHE A 158 -5.27 22.87 -29.64
C PHE A 158 -6.71 23.36 -29.84
N GLY A 159 -7.13 24.42 -29.14
CA GLY A 159 -8.33 25.21 -29.43
C GLY A 159 -7.94 26.43 -30.23
#